data_AF-A0A831Z6F3-F1
#
_entry.id   AF-A0A831Z6F3-F1
#
_cell.length_a   1.000
_cell.length_b   1.000
_cell.length_c   1.000
_cell.angle_alpha   90.00
_cell.angle_beta   90.00
_cell.angle_gamma   90.00
#
_symmetry.space_group_name_H-M   'P 1'
#
loop_
_entity.id
_entity.type
_entity.pdbx_description
1 polymer ?
#
loop_
_entity_poly.entity_id
_entity_poly.type
_entity_poly.pdbx_seq_one_letter_code
_entity_poly.pdbx_strand_id
1 'polypeptide(L)'
;MFSVYAHTIQGYVLKIFKEKGMEEFARELLLWELKLGKKLVTKVLEIEPKGVWTPELYWGEGLEKLYLEAGGKYTVLCDQHFEKAVGEKDTIYEPYLFRDTNFTVFFRDRKLSDWISFLKDPGSEENAELEARWFVAALYERHLQKPGGVVVIALDGENWMIIIEKRYAPLFLYHVYNFLVNNSDYFELTTLQNVVAKVKPTRRIEKLPEGSWIALSASQWTGGIKDELWNYVLEKLRYVASLASIIPPEEKDRLLSDENSFLYKAYKASATAIDSDYFWYGYKEPEQTLIKEWADEAERISKTALSKIRATKRDETRIEVFNGLPATVKIMLIDKKNGDEYILKIPAFSRKTVTVPAGADMYLKLGTIEQAIN
;
A
#
# COMPACT_ATOMS: atom_id res chain seq x y z
N MET A 1 4.79 0.31 14.19
CA MET A 1 3.95 -0.16 13.06
C MET A 1 4.78 -0.05 11.79
N PHE A 2 4.38 -0.67 10.68
CA PHE A 2 5.01 -0.48 9.37
C PHE A 2 3.97 -0.03 8.35
N SER A 3 4.40 0.49 7.20
CA SER A 3 3.53 0.86 6.08
C SER A 3 4.13 0.32 4.77
N VAL A 4 3.47 0.60 3.66
CA VAL A 4 4.05 0.48 2.32
C VAL A 4 5.23 1.44 2.13
N TYR A 5 6.10 1.14 1.15
CA TYR A 5 7.31 1.91 0.86
C TYR A 5 7.02 3.34 0.36
N ALA A 6 6.05 3.52 -0.55
CA ALA A 6 5.76 4.81 -1.20
C ALA A 6 4.39 5.38 -0.78
N HIS A 7 3.98 5.15 0.48
CA HIS A 7 2.74 5.67 1.07
C HIS A 7 1.45 5.54 0.20
N THR A 8 1.36 4.51 -0.63
CA THR A 8 0.31 4.37 -1.65
C THR A 8 -1.10 4.18 -1.07
N ILE A 9 -2.15 4.74 -1.71
CA ILE A 9 -3.56 4.53 -1.32
C ILE A 9 -4.06 3.14 -1.78
N GLN A 10 -3.59 2.11 -1.09
CA GLN A 10 -3.67 0.70 -1.48
C GLN A 10 -5.07 0.23 -1.88
N GLY A 11 -6.12 0.61 -1.13
CA GLY A 11 -7.49 0.19 -1.43
C GLY A 11 -7.96 0.67 -2.81
N TYR A 12 -7.60 1.91 -3.17
CA TYR A 12 -7.90 2.48 -4.48
C TYR A 12 -7.03 1.85 -5.58
N VAL A 13 -5.74 1.64 -5.31
CA VAL A 13 -4.81 0.98 -6.24
C VAL A 13 -5.32 -0.41 -6.63
N LEU A 14 -5.72 -1.25 -5.67
CA LEU A 14 -6.28 -2.57 -5.96
C LEU A 14 -7.50 -2.49 -6.89
N LYS A 15 -8.40 -1.54 -6.64
CA LYS A 15 -9.62 -1.34 -7.41
C LYS A 15 -9.33 -0.95 -8.86
N ILE A 16 -8.57 0.13 -9.08
CA ILE A 16 -8.34 0.64 -10.44
C ILE A 16 -7.45 -0.29 -11.28
N PHE A 17 -6.51 -1.01 -10.66
CA PHE A 17 -5.70 -1.99 -11.38
C PHE A 17 -6.54 -3.20 -11.76
N LYS A 18 -7.46 -3.65 -10.90
CA LYS A 18 -8.41 -4.72 -11.22
C LYS A 18 -9.29 -4.37 -12.42
N GLU A 19 -9.79 -3.14 -12.50
CA GLU A 19 -10.55 -2.66 -13.66
C GLU A 19 -9.76 -2.70 -14.98
N LYS A 20 -8.42 -2.68 -14.91
CA LYS A 20 -7.51 -2.83 -16.05
C LYS A 20 -6.97 -4.26 -16.24
N GLY A 21 -7.47 -5.24 -15.49
CA GLY A 21 -7.00 -6.64 -15.55
C GLY A 21 -5.60 -6.86 -14.95
N MET A 22 -5.14 -5.96 -14.08
CA MET A 22 -3.82 -6.00 -13.42
C MET A 22 -3.92 -6.33 -11.92
N GLU A 23 -4.99 -7.00 -11.48
CA GLU A 23 -5.24 -7.32 -10.06
C GLU A 23 -4.09 -8.10 -9.41
N GLU A 24 -3.56 -9.11 -10.11
CA GLU A 24 -2.42 -9.92 -9.63
C GLU A 24 -1.17 -9.05 -9.44
N PHE A 25 -0.84 -8.21 -10.44
CA PHE A 25 0.30 -7.31 -10.35
C PHE A 25 0.15 -6.29 -9.22
N ALA A 26 -1.03 -5.69 -9.05
CA ALA A 26 -1.28 -4.75 -7.96
C ALA A 26 -1.08 -5.40 -6.58
N ARG A 27 -1.60 -6.62 -6.40
CA ARG A 27 -1.42 -7.38 -5.17
C ARG A 27 0.06 -7.68 -4.90
N GLU A 28 0.81 -8.08 -5.92
CA GLU A 28 2.25 -8.35 -5.81
C GLU A 28 3.06 -7.09 -5.48
N LEU A 29 2.77 -5.97 -6.16
CA LEU A 29 3.43 -4.69 -5.93
C LEU A 29 3.21 -4.20 -4.49
N LEU A 30 1.95 -4.17 -4.04
CA LEU A 30 1.61 -3.71 -2.69
C LEU A 30 2.16 -4.65 -1.60
N LEU A 31 2.15 -5.97 -1.83
CA LEU A 31 2.75 -6.92 -0.89
C LEU A 31 4.28 -6.73 -0.81
N TRP A 32 4.93 -6.48 -1.94
CA TRP A 32 6.35 -6.15 -1.99
C TRP A 32 6.64 -4.85 -1.23
N GLU A 33 5.85 -3.79 -1.44
CA GLU A 33 5.97 -2.53 -0.70
C GLU A 33 5.81 -2.73 0.81
N LEU A 34 4.81 -3.49 1.25
CA LEU A 34 4.57 -3.80 2.66
C LEU A 34 5.74 -4.59 3.28
N LYS A 35 6.25 -5.61 2.58
CA LYS A 35 7.40 -6.39 3.03
C LYS A 35 8.67 -5.54 3.12
N LEU A 36 8.88 -4.63 2.15
CA LEU A 36 10.00 -3.69 2.16
C LEU A 36 9.89 -2.71 3.33
N GLY A 37 8.74 -2.08 3.53
CA GLY A 37 8.50 -1.18 4.67
C GLY A 37 8.66 -1.88 6.01
N LYS A 38 8.14 -3.10 6.16
CA LYS A 38 8.36 -3.94 7.35
C LYS A 38 9.85 -4.23 7.58
N LYS A 39 10.59 -4.60 6.53
CA LYS A 39 12.04 -4.85 6.61
C LYS A 39 12.80 -3.61 7.06
N LEU A 40 12.46 -2.44 6.53
CA LEU A 40 13.10 -1.17 6.90
C LEU A 40 12.85 -0.82 8.36
N VAL A 41 11.60 -0.86 8.82
CA VAL A 41 11.26 -0.62 10.23
C VAL A 41 11.96 -1.60 11.15
N THR A 42 11.99 -2.89 10.79
CA THR A 42 12.67 -3.93 11.57
C THR A 42 14.17 -3.67 11.68
N LYS A 43 14.80 -3.24 10.59
CA LYS A 43 16.23 -2.92 10.57
C LYS A 43 16.57 -1.68 11.41
N VAL A 44 15.74 -0.64 11.34
CA VAL A 44 16.03 0.66 11.99
C VAL A 44 15.69 0.63 13.47
N LEU A 45 14.58 -0.01 13.85
CA LEU A 45 14.09 -0.01 15.24
C LEU A 45 14.42 -1.30 16.00
N GLU A 46 14.99 -2.31 15.32
CA GLU A 46 15.34 -3.62 15.91
C GLU A 46 14.15 -4.35 16.57
N ILE A 47 12.93 -4.08 16.09
CA ILE A 47 11.69 -4.73 16.53
C ILE A 47 10.99 -5.41 15.37
N GLU A 48 10.18 -6.43 15.62
CA GLU A 48 9.29 -6.97 14.59
C GLU A 48 7.91 -6.27 14.66
N PRO A 49 7.62 -5.28 13.80
CA PRO A 49 6.35 -4.56 13.90
C PRO A 49 5.19 -5.46 13.47
N LYS A 50 4.13 -5.50 14.29
CA LYS A 50 2.91 -6.28 14.03
C LYS A 50 1.72 -5.45 13.54
N GLY A 51 1.74 -4.14 13.76
CA GLY A 51 0.71 -3.23 13.23
C GLY A 51 1.08 -2.66 11.87
N VAL A 52 0.08 -2.49 11.01
CA VAL A 52 0.19 -1.84 9.71
C VAL A 52 -0.50 -0.47 9.77
N TRP A 53 0.16 0.57 9.31
CA TRP A 53 -0.46 1.87 9.04
C TRP A 53 -1.06 1.83 7.65
N THR A 54 -2.38 2.01 7.56
CA THR A 54 -3.05 2.22 6.27
C THR A 54 -2.81 3.67 5.84
N PRO A 55 -2.05 3.94 4.76
CA PRO A 55 -1.88 5.28 4.23
C PRO A 55 -3.22 5.97 4.05
N GLU A 56 -3.30 7.20 4.54
CA GLU A 56 -4.50 8.03 4.41
C GLU A 56 -5.75 7.39 5.04
N LEU A 57 -5.55 6.40 5.90
CA LEU A 57 -6.59 5.53 6.42
C LEU A 57 -7.55 5.07 5.31
N TYR A 58 -7.06 4.96 4.06
CA TYR A 58 -7.87 4.60 2.90
C TYR A 58 -8.15 3.10 2.94
N TRP A 59 -9.35 2.74 3.37
CA TRP A 59 -9.78 1.35 3.38
C TRP A 59 -10.38 0.92 2.03
N GLY A 60 -10.08 -0.30 1.62
CA GLY A 60 -10.64 -0.95 0.44
C GLY A 60 -10.75 -2.46 0.66
N GLU A 61 -11.53 -3.14 -0.19
CA GLU A 61 -11.74 -4.57 -0.05
C GLU A 61 -10.44 -5.37 -0.31
N GLY A 62 -10.14 -6.34 0.56
CA GLY A 62 -9.01 -7.25 0.40
C GLY A 62 -7.71 -6.76 1.05
N LEU A 63 -7.67 -5.53 1.58
CA LEU A 63 -6.50 -5.01 2.30
C LEU A 63 -6.13 -5.85 3.53
N GLU A 64 -7.12 -6.39 4.23
CA GLU A 64 -6.88 -7.26 5.39
C GLU A 64 -6.03 -8.48 5.02
N LYS A 65 -6.26 -9.03 3.82
CA LYS A 65 -5.53 -10.22 3.33
C LYS A 65 -4.08 -9.87 3.01
N LEU A 66 -3.86 -8.74 2.34
CA LEU A 66 -2.53 -8.21 2.07
C LEU A 66 -1.75 -7.94 3.36
N TYR A 67 -2.39 -7.31 4.34
CA TYR A 67 -1.78 -7.03 5.63
C TYR A 67 -1.42 -8.30 6.40
N LEU A 68 -2.33 -9.27 6.46
CA LEU A 68 -2.06 -10.57 7.09
C LEU A 68 -0.89 -11.30 6.43
N GLU A 69 -0.82 -11.27 5.09
CA GLU A 69 0.24 -11.90 4.31
C GLU A 69 1.62 -11.21 4.47
N ALA A 70 1.63 -9.89 4.68
CA ALA A 70 2.83 -9.17 5.09
C ALA A 70 3.22 -9.42 6.56
N GLY A 71 2.42 -10.21 7.30
CA GLY A 71 2.62 -10.51 8.71
C GLY A 71 2.08 -9.46 9.67
N GLY A 72 1.26 -8.53 9.17
CA GLY A 72 0.47 -7.59 9.97
C GLY A 72 -0.64 -8.28 10.73
N LYS A 73 -1.07 -7.68 11.83
CA LYS A 73 -2.09 -8.20 12.77
C LYS A 73 -3.18 -7.19 13.07
N TYR A 74 -2.86 -5.90 12.97
CA TYR A 74 -3.84 -4.85 13.23
C TYR A 74 -3.56 -3.58 12.44
N THR A 75 -4.59 -2.77 12.26
CA THR A 75 -4.50 -1.40 11.72
C THR A 75 -5.35 -0.43 12.54
N VAL A 76 -5.15 0.86 12.30
CA VAL A 76 -6.03 1.94 12.74
C VAL A 76 -6.80 2.47 11.53
N LEU A 77 -8.06 2.86 11.73
CA LEU A 77 -8.91 3.59 10.79
C LEU A 77 -9.60 4.77 11.51
N CYS A 78 -10.37 5.58 10.77
CA CYS A 78 -11.08 6.73 11.33
C CYS A 78 -12.44 6.34 11.94
N ASP A 79 -12.94 7.09 12.94
CA ASP A 79 -14.28 6.89 13.52
C ASP A 79 -15.42 6.90 12.47
N GLN A 80 -15.27 7.66 11.39
CA GLN A 80 -16.20 7.67 10.26
C GLN A 80 -16.32 6.28 9.60
N HIS A 81 -15.24 5.49 9.57
CA HIS A 81 -15.31 4.11 9.08
C HIS A 81 -16.17 3.27 10.02
N PHE A 82 -16.03 3.45 11.33
CA PHE A 82 -16.82 2.76 12.34
C PHE A 82 -18.30 3.11 12.26
N GLU A 83 -18.64 4.39 12.07
CA GLU A 83 -20.01 4.86 11.91
C GLU A 83 -20.75 4.07 10.83
N LYS A 84 -20.12 3.89 9.66
CA LYS A 84 -20.71 3.17 8.51
C LYS A 84 -20.36 1.68 8.45
N ALA A 85 -19.58 1.15 9.39
CA ALA A 85 -19.25 -0.26 9.45
C ALA A 85 -20.50 -1.11 9.79
N VAL A 86 -20.53 -2.33 9.27
CA VAL A 86 -21.58 -3.34 9.52
C VAL A 86 -21.00 -4.47 10.35
N GLY A 87 -21.71 -4.89 11.39
CA GLY A 87 -21.30 -5.95 12.31
C GLY A 87 -21.71 -5.61 13.74
N GLU A 88 -21.11 -6.31 14.70
CA GLU A 88 -21.28 -6.06 16.12
C GLU A 88 -20.49 -4.81 16.53
N LYS A 89 -21.18 -3.76 16.98
CA LYS A 89 -20.59 -2.45 17.30
C LYS A 89 -20.99 -1.98 18.70
N ASP A 90 -20.08 -1.32 19.41
CA ASP A 90 -20.37 -0.52 20.62
C ASP A 90 -19.96 0.93 20.40
N THR A 91 -18.66 1.14 20.50
CA THR A 91 -17.96 2.41 20.53
C THR A 91 -16.62 2.21 19.86
N ILE A 92 -15.96 3.30 19.47
CA ILE A 92 -14.60 3.24 18.92
C ILE A 92 -13.54 2.87 19.98
N TYR A 93 -13.90 2.77 21.26
CA TYR A 93 -12.98 2.57 22.37
C TYR A 93 -12.69 1.10 22.70
N GLU A 94 -12.83 0.21 21.73
CA GLU A 94 -12.47 -1.20 21.86
C GLU A 94 -11.90 -1.74 20.53
N PRO A 95 -11.03 -2.75 20.57
CA PRO A 95 -10.56 -3.42 19.35
C PRO A 95 -11.66 -4.31 18.76
N TYR A 96 -11.73 -4.38 17.44
CA TYR A 96 -12.67 -5.24 16.71
C TYR A 96 -11.94 -6.27 15.86
N LEU A 97 -12.46 -7.51 15.79
CA LEU A 97 -12.03 -8.44 14.75
C LEU A 97 -12.69 -8.09 13.42
N PHE A 98 -12.00 -8.30 12.31
CA PHE A 98 -12.54 -8.04 10.99
C PHE A 98 -12.85 -9.33 10.22
N ARG A 99 -14.12 -9.52 9.83
CA ARG A 99 -14.66 -10.74 9.18
C ARG A 99 -14.24 -11.99 9.92
N ASP A 100 -14.19 -13.17 9.32
CA ASP A 100 -13.70 -14.40 9.97
C ASP A 100 -12.16 -14.49 10.13
N THR A 101 -11.47 -13.34 10.16
CA THR A 101 -10.02 -13.29 10.30
C THR A 101 -9.58 -12.99 11.74
N ASN A 102 -8.30 -13.20 12.00
CA ASN A 102 -7.62 -12.74 13.23
C ASN A 102 -7.02 -11.34 13.07
N PHE A 103 -7.50 -10.55 12.11
CA PHE A 103 -7.06 -9.18 11.89
C PHE A 103 -7.88 -8.22 12.77
N THR A 104 -7.19 -7.40 13.56
CA THR A 104 -7.83 -6.44 14.47
C THR A 104 -7.85 -5.04 13.87
N VAL A 105 -9.00 -4.37 13.97
CA VAL A 105 -9.16 -2.99 13.53
C VAL A 105 -9.44 -2.12 14.75
N PHE A 106 -8.68 -1.03 14.85
CA PHE A 106 -8.88 0.04 15.80
C PHE A 106 -9.46 1.27 15.07
N PHE A 107 -10.19 2.11 15.79
CA PHE A 107 -10.69 3.37 15.26
C PHE A 107 -10.18 4.52 16.11
N ARG A 108 -9.58 5.52 15.47
CA ARG A 108 -9.09 6.71 16.16
C ARG A 108 -10.26 7.57 16.64
N ASP A 109 -10.10 8.21 17.80
CA ASP A 109 -10.95 9.31 18.21
C ASP A 109 -10.57 10.53 17.36
N ARG A 110 -11.36 10.80 16.33
CA ARG A 110 -11.05 11.87 15.37
C ARG A 110 -10.99 13.23 16.05
N LYS A 111 -11.92 13.53 16.97
CA LYS A 111 -11.95 14.81 17.69
C LYS A 111 -10.65 15.05 18.47
N LEU A 112 -10.18 14.06 19.24
CA LEU A 112 -8.94 14.19 20.01
C LEU A 112 -7.69 14.17 19.10
N SER A 113 -7.69 13.36 18.05
CA SER A 113 -6.57 13.29 17.10
C SER A 113 -6.39 14.61 16.34
N ASP A 114 -7.50 15.18 15.86
CA ASP A 114 -7.50 16.45 15.12
C ASP A 114 -7.18 17.64 16.03
N TRP A 115 -7.54 17.56 17.32
CA TRP A 115 -7.15 18.56 18.32
C TRP A 115 -5.63 18.71 18.35
N ILE A 116 -4.87 17.61 18.48
CA ILE A 116 -3.41 17.66 18.48
C ILE A 116 -2.90 18.07 17.09
N SER A 117 -3.40 17.43 16.03
CA SER A 117 -2.91 17.61 14.65
C SER A 117 -3.01 19.08 14.20
N PHE A 118 -4.15 19.70 14.46
CA PHE A 118 -4.47 21.05 13.99
C PHE A 118 -4.48 22.09 15.12
N LEU A 119 -3.81 21.78 16.24
CA LEU A 119 -3.63 22.69 17.35
C LEU A 119 -3.08 24.04 16.86
N LYS A 120 -3.75 25.14 17.20
CA LYS A 120 -3.20 26.48 17.01
C LYS A 120 -2.18 26.76 18.11
N ASP A 121 -1.16 27.56 17.81
CA ASP A 121 -0.16 27.92 18.82
C ASP A 121 -0.84 28.55 20.05
N PRO A 122 -0.66 28.00 21.27
CA PRO A 122 -1.27 28.54 22.49
C PRO A 122 -0.85 29.98 22.82
N GLY A 123 0.31 30.42 22.31
CA GLY A 123 0.79 31.80 22.43
C GLY A 123 1.43 32.18 23.77
N SER A 124 1.27 31.37 24.83
CA SER A 124 2.01 31.48 26.10
C SER A 124 2.16 30.11 26.77
N GLU A 125 3.00 30.04 27.80
CA GLU A 125 3.17 28.83 28.61
C GLU A 125 1.90 28.50 29.39
N GLU A 126 1.25 29.50 30.00
CA GLU A 126 0.02 29.29 30.78
C GLU A 126 -1.12 28.77 29.89
N ASN A 127 -1.25 29.30 28.67
CA ASN A 127 -2.25 28.83 27.71
C ASN A 127 -1.95 27.41 27.24
N ALA A 128 -0.69 27.04 27.05
CA ALA A 128 -0.30 25.68 26.67
C ALA A 128 -0.68 24.67 27.76
N GLU A 129 -0.47 25.01 29.03
CA GLU A 129 -0.91 24.19 30.16
C GLU A 129 -2.44 24.11 30.26
N LEU A 130 -3.14 25.25 30.10
CA LEU A 130 -4.60 25.30 30.13
C LEU A 130 -5.22 24.42 29.03
N GLU A 131 -4.71 24.52 27.81
CA GLU A 131 -5.15 23.71 26.68
C GLU A 131 -4.91 22.21 26.94
N ALA A 132 -3.77 21.85 27.56
CA ALA A 132 -3.48 20.48 27.95
C ALA A 132 -4.46 19.96 29.02
N ARG A 133 -4.88 20.80 29.98
CA ARG A 133 -5.90 20.44 30.98
C ARG A 133 -7.25 20.17 30.31
N TRP A 134 -7.66 20.99 29.34
CA TRP A 134 -8.88 20.74 28.57
C TRP A 134 -8.81 19.47 27.74
N PHE A 135 -7.67 19.20 27.12
CA PHE A 135 -7.45 17.95 26.40
C PHE A 135 -7.60 16.72 27.31
N VAL A 136 -6.96 16.74 28.49
CA VAL A 136 -7.04 15.63 29.47
C VAL A 136 -8.44 15.49 30.05
N ALA A 137 -9.15 16.59 30.29
CA ALA A 137 -10.56 16.54 30.69
C ALA A 137 -11.43 15.87 29.60
N ALA A 138 -11.23 16.23 28.33
CA ALA A 138 -11.93 15.61 27.20
C ALA A 138 -11.57 14.11 27.03
N LEU A 139 -10.35 13.70 27.39
CA LEU A 139 -9.97 12.29 27.45
C LEU A 139 -10.68 11.58 28.61
N TYR A 140 -10.78 12.22 29.77
CA TYR A 140 -11.49 11.69 30.94
C TYR A 140 -12.98 11.49 30.67
N GLU A 141 -13.61 12.36 29.89
CA GLU A 141 -14.99 12.15 29.42
C GLU A 141 -15.15 10.81 28.67
N ARG A 142 -14.14 10.39 27.89
CA ARG A 142 -14.19 9.08 27.18
C ARG A 142 -14.01 7.92 28.13
N HIS A 143 -13.19 8.08 29.17
CA HIS A 143 -13.11 7.12 30.28
C HIS A 143 -14.48 6.95 30.97
N LEU A 144 -15.21 8.03 31.23
CA LEU A 144 -16.56 7.95 31.82
C LEU A 144 -17.57 7.24 30.90
N GLN A 145 -17.43 7.37 29.57
CA GLN A 145 -18.27 6.67 28.59
C GLN A 145 -17.95 5.18 28.52
N LYS A 146 -16.66 4.81 28.57
CA LYS A 146 -16.20 3.42 28.48
C LYS A 146 -15.02 3.21 29.45
N PRO A 147 -15.28 2.94 30.74
CA PRO A 147 -14.22 2.63 31.69
C PRO A 147 -13.44 1.39 31.27
N GLY A 148 -12.10 1.48 31.30
CA GLY A 148 -11.21 0.42 30.81
C GLY A 148 -11.15 0.29 29.28
N GLY A 149 -11.78 1.22 28.55
CA GLY A 149 -11.70 1.29 27.09
C GLY A 149 -10.33 1.75 26.57
N VAL A 150 -10.13 1.61 25.27
CA VAL A 150 -8.91 1.96 24.54
C VAL A 150 -9.18 3.21 23.71
N VAL A 151 -8.64 4.36 24.11
CA VAL A 151 -8.71 5.57 23.29
C VAL A 151 -7.51 5.60 22.34
N VAL A 152 -7.78 5.50 21.04
CA VAL A 152 -6.74 5.58 20.00
C VAL A 152 -6.62 7.00 19.49
N ILE A 153 -5.44 7.58 19.65
CA ILE A 153 -5.06 8.88 19.07
C ILE A 153 -4.10 8.59 17.93
N ALA A 154 -4.45 8.98 16.70
CA ALA A 154 -3.65 8.71 15.51
C ALA A 154 -3.72 9.90 14.55
N LEU A 155 -2.58 10.46 14.20
CA LEU A 155 -2.44 11.67 13.38
C LEU A 155 -1.07 11.66 12.70
N ASP A 156 -0.86 12.55 11.74
CA ASP A 156 0.46 12.75 11.14
C ASP A 156 1.43 13.30 12.20
N GLY A 157 2.67 12.81 12.16
CA GLY A 157 3.66 13.06 13.21
C GLY A 157 4.15 14.50 13.25
N GLU A 158 4.02 15.21 12.14
CA GLU A 158 4.53 16.56 11.90
C GLU A 158 3.45 17.64 12.01
N ASN A 159 2.16 17.33 11.87
CA ASN A 159 1.11 18.34 11.74
C ASN A 159 1.07 19.34 12.92
N TRP A 160 1.29 18.82 14.13
CA TRP A 160 1.30 19.62 15.35
C TRP A 160 2.50 20.58 15.45
N MET A 161 3.57 20.37 14.66
CA MET A 161 4.82 21.15 14.72
C MET A 161 5.17 21.93 13.44
N ILE A 162 4.79 21.46 12.25
CA ILE A 162 5.39 21.92 10.97
C ILE A 162 4.42 22.77 10.11
N ILE A 163 3.10 22.66 10.27
CA ILE A 163 2.15 23.38 9.39
C ILE A 163 2.32 24.91 9.51
N ILE A 164 2.67 25.42 10.70
CA ILE A 164 3.03 26.81 11.01
C ILE A 164 4.02 26.74 12.19
N GLU A 165 4.97 27.68 12.30
CA GLU A 165 5.80 27.78 13.51
C GLU A 165 4.92 27.97 14.75
N LYS A 166 4.83 26.94 15.59
CA LYS A 166 4.03 26.93 16.82
C LYS A 166 4.96 26.84 18.02
N ARG A 167 5.32 27.98 18.59
CA ARG A 167 6.31 28.09 19.66
C ARG A 167 5.91 27.32 20.92
N TYR A 168 4.63 27.33 21.28
CA TYR A 168 4.14 26.75 22.53
C TYR A 168 3.41 25.40 22.35
N ALA A 169 3.21 24.92 21.12
CA ALA A 169 2.62 23.60 20.87
C ALA A 169 3.43 22.43 21.47
N PRO A 170 4.79 22.44 21.46
CA PRO A 170 5.56 21.42 22.17
C PRO A 170 5.30 21.41 23.67
N LEU A 171 5.08 22.59 24.28
CA LEU A 171 4.81 22.70 25.70
C LEU A 171 3.41 22.17 26.05
N PHE A 172 2.42 22.39 25.19
CA PHE A 172 1.10 21.74 25.31
C PHE A 172 1.25 20.21 25.36
N LEU A 173 1.97 19.61 24.40
CA LEU A 173 2.16 18.16 24.39
C LEU A 173 2.92 17.68 25.63
N TYR A 174 3.95 18.40 26.05
CA TYR A 174 4.66 18.11 27.30
C TYR A 174 3.71 18.05 28.49
N HIS A 175 2.84 19.05 28.65
CA HIS A 175 1.85 19.09 29.72
C HIS A 175 0.84 17.95 29.63
N VAL A 176 0.34 17.61 28.43
CA VAL A 176 -0.54 16.44 28.23
C VAL A 176 0.14 15.18 28.73
N TYR A 177 1.36 14.87 28.26
CA TYR A 177 2.09 13.67 28.71
C TYR A 177 2.35 13.70 30.21
N ASN A 178 2.74 14.84 30.78
CA ASN A 178 2.97 14.96 32.21
C ASN A 178 1.69 14.65 33.01
N PHE A 179 0.54 15.20 32.60
CA PHE A 179 -0.74 14.92 33.25
C PHE A 179 -1.14 13.44 33.15
N LEU A 180 -0.88 12.79 32.02
CA LEU A 180 -1.23 11.39 31.80
C LEU A 180 -0.33 10.42 32.58
N VAL A 181 0.98 10.71 32.68
CA VAL A 181 1.96 9.78 33.26
C VAL A 181 2.17 10.00 34.75
N ASN A 182 2.26 11.26 35.20
CA ASN A 182 2.69 11.59 36.56
C ASN A 182 1.52 12.01 37.47
N ASN A 183 0.35 12.29 36.91
CA ASN A 183 -0.76 12.93 37.64
C ASN A 183 -2.11 12.23 37.44
N SER A 184 -2.13 10.97 36.99
CA SER A 184 -3.37 10.23 36.77
C SER A 184 -3.24 8.75 37.11
N ASP A 185 -4.20 8.24 37.90
CA ASP A 185 -4.44 6.81 38.09
C ASP A 185 -5.48 6.25 37.09
N TYR A 186 -6.02 7.10 36.21
CA TYR A 186 -7.14 6.76 35.32
C TYR A 186 -6.69 6.32 33.93
N PHE A 187 -5.44 6.59 33.54
CA PHE A 187 -4.95 6.36 32.18
C PHE A 187 -3.69 5.49 32.19
N GLU A 188 -3.65 4.50 31.30
CA GLU A 188 -2.43 3.77 30.96
C GLU A 188 -2.03 4.16 29.53
N LEU A 189 -0.89 4.84 29.36
CA LEU A 189 -0.28 5.00 28.04
C LEU A 189 0.38 3.68 27.62
N THR A 190 -0.04 3.14 26.49
CA THR A 190 0.44 1.84 26.03
C THR A 190 0.44 1.76 24.50
N THR A 191 1.05 0.71 23.96
CA THR A 191 1.09 0.47 22.51
C THR A 191 -0.10 -0.36 22.07
N LEU A 192 -0.54 -0.23 20.81
CA LEU A 192 -1.59 -1.09 20.25
C LEU A 192 -1.22 -2.59 20.32
N GLN A 193 0.06 -2.94 20.26
CA GLN A 193 0.52 -4.31 20.43
C GLN A 193 0.22 -4.84 21.84
N ASN A 194 0.47 -4.01 22.86
CA ASN A 194 0.11 -4.36 24.24
C ASN A 194 -1.41 -4.41 24.42
N VAL A 195 -2.16 -3.52 23.77
CA VAL A 195 -3.62 -3.55 23.79
C VAL A 195 -4.13 -4.88 23.23
N VAL A 196 -3.69 -5.32 22.06
CA VAL A 196 -4.13 -6.61 21.49
C VAL A 196 -3.80 -7.80 22.39
N ALA A 197 -2.71 -7.72 23.18
CA ALA A 197 -2.34 -8.76 24.13
C ALA A 197 -3.20 -8.75 25.42
N LYS A 198 -3.61 -7.57 25.91
CA LYS A 198 -4.34 -7.40 27.17
C LYS A 198 -5.87 -7.38 26.97
N VAL A 199 -6.33 -6.75 25.89
CA VAL A 199 -7.75 -6.51 25.57
C VAL A 199 -8.11 -7.38 24.37
N LYS A 200 -8.74 -8.52 24.65
CA LYS A 200 -9.18 -9.44 23.58
C LYS A 200 -10.36 -8.82 22.84
N PRO A 201 -10.30 -8.65 21.51
CA PRO A 201 -11.46 -8.19 20.75
C PRO A 201 -12.56 -9.26 20.78
N THR A 202 -13.74 -8.90 21.28
CA THR A 202 -14.89 -9.81 21.40
C THR A 202 -15.93 -9.60 20.31
N ARG A 203 -15.94 -8.43 19.67
CA ARG A 203 -16.91 -8.05 18.63
C ARG A 203 -16.29 -8.13 17.24
N ARG A 204 -17.13 -8.43 16.26
CA ARG A 204 -16.72 -8.59 14.86
C ARG A 204 -17.37 -7.54 13.96
N ILE A 205 -16.54 -6.87 13.18
CA ILE A 205 -16.96 -6.03 12.05
C ILE A 205 -16.92 -6.89 10.79
N GLU A 206 -18.05 -7.04 10.11
CA GLU A 206 -18.18 -7.83 8.89
C GLU A 206 -17.83 -7.04 7.64
N LYS A 207 -18.17 -5.74 7.64
CA LYS A 207 -17.92 -4.86 6.51
C LYS A 207 -17.48 -3.48 6.97
N LEU A 208 -16.43 -2.98 6.32
CA LEU A 208 -15.96 -1.60 6.44
C LEU A 208 -16.30 -0.85 5.14
N PRO A 209 -16.66 0.44 5.22
CA PRO A 209 -16.81 1.27 4.03
C PRO A 209 -15.45 1.45 3.31
N GLU A 210 -15.49 1.62 1.99
CA GLU A 210 -14.35 2.10 1.22
C GLU A 210 -14.17 3.61 1.45
N GLY A 211 -12.93 4.10 1.51
CA GLY A 211 -12.63 5.54 1.58
C GLY A 211 -11.51 5.88 2.57
N SER A 212 -11.07 7.14 2.56
CA SER A 212 -10.01 7.68 3.43
C SER A 212 -10.54 8.32 4.72
N TRP A 213 -9.61 8.84 5.54
CA TRP A 213 -9.95 9.76 6.63
C TRP A 213 -10.60 11.08 6.16
N ILE A 214 -10.55 11.39 4.85
CA ILE A 214 -11.17 12.57 4.26
C ILE A 214 -12.54 12.18 3.71
N ALA A 215 -13.57 12.34 4.55
CA ALA A 215 -14.97 12.15 4.20
C ALA A 215 -15.30 10.77 3.60
N LEU A 216 -14.52 9.73 3.91
CA LEU A 216 -14.63 8.38 3.31
C LEU A 216 -14.62 8.43 1.77
N SER A 217 -13.69 9.21 1.21
CA SER A 217 -13.62 9.46 -0.23
C SER A 217 -12.21 9.26 -0.79
N ALA A 218 -12.11 9.03 -2.10
CA ALA A 218 -10.87 9.07 -2.88
C ALA A 218 -10.59 10.45 -3.51
N SER A 219 -11.50 11.42 -3.37
CA SER A 219 -11.49 12.70 -4.10
C SER A 219 -10.24 13.55 -3.90
N GLN A 220 -9.45 13.31 -2.85
CA GLN A 220 -8.16 13.97 -2.69
C GLN A 220 -7.10 13.46 -3.66
N TRP A 221 -7.23 12.25 -4.20
CA TRP A 221 -6.28 11.61 -5.13
C TRP A 221 -6.87 11.36 -6.53
N THR A 222 -8.13 11.76 -6.75
CA THR A 222 -8.87 11.52 -8.00
C THR A 222 -9.54 12.82 -8.48
N GLY A 223 -10.05 12.81 -9.71
CA GLY A 223 -10.74 13.93 -10.34
C GLY A 223 -9.83 14.79 -11.23
N GLY A 224 -10.37 15.23 -12.37
CA GLY A 224 -9.69 16.13 -13.30
C GLY A 224 -8.34 15.58 -13.77
N ILE A 225 -7.29 16.39 -13.68
CA ILE A 225 -5.93 16.02 -14.08
C ILE A 225 -5.41 14.77 -13.36
N LYS A 226 -5.86 14.48 -12.13
CA LYS A 226 -5.43 13.28 -11.39
C LYS A 226 -5.92 12.00 -12.04
N ASP A 227 -7.11 12.01 -12.65
CA ASP A 227 -7.63 10.85 -13.39
C ASP A 227 -6.85 10.63 -14.70
N GLU A 228 -6.43 11.70 -15.37
CA GLU A 228 -5.54 11.62 -16.52
C GLU A 228 -4.18 11.03 -16.13
N LEU A 229 -3.61 11.46 -14.99
CA LEU A 229 -2.40 10.88 -14.43
C LEU A 229 -2.55 9.40 -14.09
N TRP A 230 -3.65 8.99 -13.44
CA TRP A 230 -3.92 7.58 -13.17
C TRP A 230 -3.98 6.74 -14.45
N ASN A 231 -4.69 7.23 -15.48
CA ASN A 231 -4.76 6.55 -16.77
C ASN A 231 -3.37 6.43 -17.43
N TYR A 232 -2.56 7.49 -17.34
CA TYR A 232 -1.19 7.48 -17.84
C TYR A 232 -0.35 6.43 -17.12
N VAL A 233 -0.35 6.43 -15.78
CA VAL A 233 0.40 5.46 -14.97
C VAL A 233 -0.04 4.03 -15.29
N LEU A 234 -1.35 3.76 -15.36
CA LEU A 234 -1.87 2.42 -15.70
C LEU A 234 -1.43 1.96 -17.11
N GLU A 235 -1.36 2.86 -18.08
CA GLU A 235 -0.86 2.57 -19.43
C GLU A 235 0.61 2.16 -19.43
N LYS A 236 1.43 2.78 -18.59
CA LYS A 236 2.86 2.47 -18.44
C LYS A 236 3.09 1.19 -17.64
N LEU A 237 2.36 1.00 -16.55
CA LEU A 237 2.55 -0.13 -15.65
C LEU A 237 2.06 -1.46 -16.22
N ARG A 238 1.28 -1.48 -17.30
CA ARG A 238 0.94 -2.72 -18.03
C ARG A 238 2.18 -3.49 -18.53
N TYR A 239 3.27 -2.78 -18.84
CA TYR A 239 4.54 -3.40 -19.25
C TYR A 239 5.24 -4.08 -18.07
N VAL A 240 5.15 -3.47 -16.88
CA VAL A 240 5.68 -4.07 -15.64
C VAL A 240 4.86 -5.30 -15.26
N ALA A 241 3.52 -5.21 -15.33
CA ALA A 241 2.63 -6.33 -15.10
C ALA A 241 2.93 -7.50 -16.07
N SER A 242 3.13 -7.20 -17.35
CA SER A 242 3.51 -8.18 -18.36
C SER A 242 4.85 -8.85 -18.05
N LEU A 243 5.87 -8.06 -17.71
CA LEU A 243 7.17 -8.58 -17.29
C LEU A 243 7.09 -9.45 -16.02
N ALA A 244 6.32 -9.02 -15.03
CA ALA A 244 6.13 -9.77 -13.79
C ALA A 244 5.40 -11.10 -14.03
N SER A 245 4.43 -11.14 -14.95
CA SER A 245 3.62 -12.33 -15.25
C SER A 245 4.42 -13.47 -15.88
N ILE A 246 5.50 -13.17 -16.59
CA ILE A 246 6.36 -14.17 -17.24
C ILE A 246 7.47 -14.69 -16.32
N ILE A 247 7.66 -14.09 -15.13
CA ILE A 247 8.70 -14.49 -14.18
C ILE A 247 8.06 -15.40 -13.12
N PRO A 248 8.48 -16.67 -13.00
CA PRO A 248 7.98 -17.57 -11.97
C PRO A 248 8.19 -17.03 -10.54
N PRO A 249 7.33 -17.37 -9.57
CA PRO A 249 7.42 -16.85 -8.21
C PRO A 249 8.80 -16.99 -7.56
N GLU A 250 9.47 -18.14 -7.75
CA GLU A 250 10.80 -18.40 -7.18
C GLU A 250 11.89 -17.43 -7.68
N GLU A 251 11.80 -17.04 -8.95
CA GLU A 251 12.72 -16.05 -9.56
C GLU A 251 12.31 -14.63 -9.18
N LYS A 252 11.00 -14.38 -9.04
CA LYS A 252 10.44 -13.08 -8.64
C LYS A 252 10.95 -12.69 -7.26
N ASP A 253 10.85 -13.59 -6.27
CA ASP A 253 11.34 -13.35 -4.92
C ASP A 253 12.85 -13.04 -4.90
N ARG A 254 13.64 -13.79 -5.67
CA ARG A 254 15.09 -13.57 -5.80
C ARG A 254 15.39 -12.19 -6.38
N LEU A 255 14.74 -11.83 -7.49
CA LEU A 255 14.97 -10.54 -8.16
C LEU A 255 14.48 -9.37 -7.30
N LEU A 256 13.32 -9.48 -6.66
CA LEU A 256 12.76 -8.44 -5.78
C LEU A 256 13.52 -8.30 -4.44
N SER A 257 14.44 -9.21 -4.13
CA SER A 257 15.35 -9.10 -2.98
C SER A 257 16.67 -8.42 -3.31
N ASP A 258 17.01 -8.27 -4.59
CA ASP A 258 18.24 -7.61 -5.07
C ASP A 258 17.91 -6.22 -5.64
N GLU A 259 18.36 -5.17 -4.95
CA GLU A 259 18.11 -3.78 -5.31
C GLU A 259 18.69 -3.39 -6.69
N ASN A 260 19.68 -4.15 -7.17
CA ASN A 260 20.29 -3.92 -8.48
C ASN A 260 19.52 -4.59 -9.62
N SER A 261 18.62 -5.51 -9.32
CA SER A 261 17.87 -6.25 -10.32
C SER A 261 16.93 -5.34 -11.12
N PHE A 262 16.70 -5.70 -12.38
CA PHE A 262 15.78 -4.96 -13.23
C PHE A 262 14.34 -4.98 -12.70
N LEU A 263 13.93 -6.08 -12.07
CA LEU A 263 12.56 -6.22 -11.56
C LEU A 263 12.35 -5.37 -10.31
N TYR A 264 13.34 -5.35 -9.40
CA TYR A 264 13.30 -4.47 -8.23
C TYR A 264 13.20 -3.00 -8.64
N LYS A 265 14.02 -2.57 -9.60
CA LYS A 265 13.99 -1.20 -10.12
C LYS A 265 12.66 -0.85 -10.77
N ALA A 266 12.07 -1.77 -11.54
CA ALA A 266 10.75 -1.58 -12.13
C ALA A 266 9.64 -1.49 -11.06
N TYR A 267 9.67 -2.34 -10.02
CA TYR A 267 8.72 -2.29 -8.91
C TYR A 267 8.87 -1.01 -8.09
N LYS A 268 10.10 -0.60 -7.80
CA LYS A 268 10.40 0.67 -7.11
C LYS A 268 9.88 1.86 -7.91
N ALA A 269 10.15 1.92 -9.21
CA ALA A 269 9.64 2.98 -10.06
C ALA A 269 8.10 2.97 -10.12
N SER A 270 7.49 1.76 -10.18
CA SER A 270 6.03 1.60 -10.14
C SER A 270 5.43 2.15 -8.85
N ALA A 271 5.97 1.75 -7.69
CA ALA A 271 5.54 2.20 -6.37
C ALA A 271 5.62 3.71 -6.23
N THR A 272 6.76 4.31 -6.61
CA THR A 272 6.94 5.76 -6.56
C THR A 272 6.00 6.50 -7.54
N ALA A 273 5.67 5.90 -8.68
CA ALA A 273 4.73 6.50 -9.63
C ALA A 273 3.27 6.54 -9.12
N ILE A 274 2.93 5.70 -8.14
CA ILE A 274 1.58 5.63 -7.51
C ILE A 274 1.56 6.19 -6.08
N ASP A 275 2.61 6.92 -5.70
CA ASP A 275 2.76 7.53 -4.37
C ASP A 275 1.61 8.51 -4.09
N SER A 276 0.96 8.36 -2.93
CA SER A 276 -0.20 9.17 -2.59
C SER A 276 0.13 10.65 -2.44
N ASP A 277 1.35 11.00 -2.01
CA ASP A 277 1.76 12.38 -1.80
C ASP A 277 1.80 13.15 -3.12
N TYR A 278 2.30 12.51 -4.19
CA TYR A 278 2.30 13.12 -5.52
C TYR A 278 0.87 13.31 -6.04
N PHE A 279 0.00 12.32 -5.85
CA PHE A 279 -1.41 12.44 -6.24
C PHE A 279 -2.19 13.44 -5.39
N TRP A 280 -1.84 13.62 -4.11
CA TRP A 280 -2.43 14.63 -3.24
C TRP A 280 -2.27 16.02 -3.87
N TYR A 281 -1.07 16.32 -4.35
CA TYR A 281 -0.71 17.57 -5.01
C TYR A 281 -0.75 17.52 -6.55
N GLY A 282 -1.34 16.48 -7.15
CA GLY A 282 -1.27 16.23 -8.60
C GLY A 282 -1.89 17.31 -9.52
N TYR A 283 -2.46 18.37 -8.95
CA TYR A 283 -2.86 19.58 -9.66
C TYR A 283 -1.69 20.54 -9.95
N LYS A 284 -0.54 20.34 -9.31
CA LYS A 284 0.68 21.12 -9.50
C LYS A 284 1.59 20.43 -10.53
N GLU A 285 2.17 21.21 -11.44
CA GLU A 285 3.03 20.71 -12.52
C GLU A 285 4.26 19.90 -12.05
N PRO A 286 4.98 20.26 -10.96
CA PRO A 286 6.12 19.46 -10.50
C PRO A 286 5.71 18.04 -10.12
N GLU A 287 4.59 17.87 -9.40
CA GLU A 287 4.09 16.57 -8.97
C GLU A 287 3.56 15.74 -10.14
N GLN A 288 2.90 16.37 -11.12
CA GLN A 288 2.56 15.70 -12.39
C GLN A 288 3.81 15.18 -13.13
N THR A 289 4.87 15.98 -13.16
CA THR A 289 6.14 15.62 -13.80
C THR A 289 6.76 14.42 -13.11
N LEU A 290 6.85 14.42 -11.77
CA LEU A 290 7.38 13.31 -10.99
C LEU A 290 6.60 12.00 -11.24
N ILE A 291 5.26 12.05 -11.23
CA ILE A 291 4.42 10.88 -11.52
C ILE A 291 4.75 10.30 -12.89
N LYS A 292 4.80 11.16 -13.92
CA LYS A 292 5.06 10.74 -15.31
C LYS A 292 6.47 10.18 -15.48
N GLU A 293 7.50 10.84 -14.93
CA GLU A 293 8.88 10.39 -15.03
C GLU A 293 9.10 9.02 -14.39
N TRP A 294 8.50 8.76 -13.21
CA TRP A 294 8.59 7.45 -12.57
C TRP A 294 7.81 6.37 -13.33
N ALA A 295 6.65 6.71 -13.90
CA ALA A 295 5.89 5.79 -14.74
C ALA A 295 6.65 5.45 -16.04
N ASP A 296 7.26 6.44 -16.69
CA ASP A 296 8.10 6.27 -17.87
C ASP A 296 9.34 5.44 -17.57
N GLU A 297 9.98 5.63 -16.42
CA GLU A 297 11.12 4.82 -16.00
C GLU A 297 10.70 3.36 -15.79
N ALA A 298 9.56 3.11 -15.14
CA ALA A 298 9.02 1.76 -14.97
C ALA A 298 8.73 1.09 -16.33
N GLU A 299 8.13 1.82 -17.28
CA GLU A 299 7.91 1.36 -18.66
C GLU A 299 9.24 1.07 -19.37
N ARG A 300 10.21 1.99 -19.30
CA ARG A 300 11.51 1.88 -19.97
C ARG A 300 12.29 0.66 -19.51
N ILE A 301 12.39 0.45 -18.19
CA ILE A 301 13.05 -0.74 -17.62
C ILE A 301 12.35 -2.00 -18.13
N SER A 302 11.02 -2.03 -18.10
CA SER A 302 10.24 -3.21 -18.44
C SER A 302 10.31 -3.55 -19.93
N LYS A 303 10.15 -2.56 -20.82
CA LYS A 303 10.34 -2.74 -22.26
C LYS A 303 11.76 -3.21 -22.60
N THR A 304 12.77 -2.63 -21.93
CA THR A 304 14.16 -3.04 -22.11
C THR A 304 14.35 -4.51 -21.73
N ALA A 305 13.78 -4.96 -20.61
CA ALA A 305 13.82 -6.37 -20.22
C ALA A 305 13.07 -7.27 -21.22
N LEU A 306 11.83 -6.91 -21.57
CA LEU A 306 10.99 -7.69 -22.49
C LEU A 306 11.63 -7.85 -23.88
N SER A 307 12.33 -6.82 -24.40
CA SER A 307 13.03 -6.89 -25.70
C SER A 307 14.21 -7.87 -25.75
N LYS A 308 14.65 -8.38 -24.60
CA LYS A 308 15.67 -9.44 -24.50
C LYS A 308 15.09 -10.84 -24.69
N ILE A 309 13.77 -10.96 -24.75
CA ILE A 309 13.08 -12.21 -25.09
C ILE A 309 12.69 -12.12 -26.55
N ARG A 310 13.14 -13.08 -27.37
CA ARG A 310 12.94 -13.04 -28.82
C ARG A 310 12.54 -14.40 -29.34
N ALA A 311 11.50 -14.45 -30.15
CA ALA A 311 11.13 -15.63 -30.92
C ALA A 311 11.56 -15.45 -32.38
N THR A 312 12.08 -16.51 -32.99
CA THR A 312 12.53 -16.51 -34.38
C THR A 312 12.09 -17.81 -35.06
N LYS A 313 11.54 -17.69 -36.26
CA LYS A 313 11.18 -18.83 -37.09
C LYS A 313 12.45 -19.44 -37.70
N ARG A 314 12.71 -20.72 -37.40
CA ARG A 314 13.85 -21.46 -37.95
C ARG A 314 13.50 -22.14 -39.28
N ASP A 315 12.29 -22.68 -39.36
CA ASP A 315 11.66 -23.19 -40.59
C ASP A 315 10.13 -23.22 -40.44
N GLU A 316 9.42 -23.87 -41.36
CA GLU A 316 7.95 -23.96 -41.37
C GLU A 316 7.34 -24.59 -40.11
N THR A 317 8.11 -25.38 -39.36
CA THR A 317 7.63 -26.18 -38.22
C THR A 317 8.40 -25.93 -36.93
N ARG A 318 9.45 -25.10 -36.95
CA ARG A 318 10.30 -24.87 -35.77
C ARG A 318 10.42 -23.39 -35.43
N ILE A 319 10.07 -23.07 -34.19
CA ILE A 319 10.28 -21.76 -33.59
C ILE A 319 11.33 -21.89 -32.49
N GLU A 320 12.33 -21.03 -32.52
CA GLU A 320 13.29 -20.89 -31.44
C GLU A 320 12.94 -19.66 -30.62
N VAL A 321 12.88 -19.81 -29.30
CA VAL A 321 12.72 -18.68 -28.39
C VAL A 321 13.96 -18.54 -27.52
N PHE A 322 14.56 -17.35 -27.56
CA PHE A 322 15.70 -16.95 -26.76
C PHE A 322 15.26 -16.13 -25.55
N ASN A 323 15.73 -16.52 -24.37
CA ASN A 323 15.61 -15.75 -23.14
C ASN A 323 16.96 -15.09 -22.81
N GLY A 324 17.06 -13.78 -23.02
CA GLY A 324 18.22 -12.98 -22.65
C GLY A 324 18.20 -12.41 -21.22
N LEU A 325 17.24 -12.81 -20.38
CA LEU A 325 17.16 -12.34 -18.98
C LEU A 325 18.02 -13.20 -18.04
N PRO A 326 18.52 -12.61 -16.93
CA PRO A 326 19.23 -13.33 -15.86
C PRO A 326 18.27 -14.07 -14.93
N ALA A 327 17.18 -14.62 -15.46
CA ALA A 327 16.17 -15.38 -14.71
C ALA A 327 15.44 -16.33 -15.65
N THR A 328 14.94 -17.44 -15.09
CA THR A 328 14.02 -18.32 -15.81
C THR A 328 12.72 -17.58 -16.11
N VAL A 329 12.19 -17.75 -17.33
CA VAL A 329 10.89 -17.19 -17.73
C VAL A 329 9.92 -18.29 -18.13
N LYS A 330 8.63 -18.05 -17.87
CA LYS A 330 7.49 -18.82 -18.38
C LYS A 330 6.80 -17.97 -19.44
N ILE A 331 6.92 -18.35 -20.69
CA ILE A 331 6.35 -17.63 -21.83
C ILE A 331 5.30 -18.49 -22.54
N MET A 332 4.47 -17.85 -23.35
CA MET A 332 3.45 -18.50 -24.15
C MET A 332 3.66 -18.16 -25.62
N LEU A 333 3.68 -19.18 -26.49
CA LEU A 333 3.47 -19.00 -27.91
C LEU A 333 2.02 -19.33 -28.25
N ILE A 334 1.41 -18.56 -29.14
CA ILE A 334 0.02 -18.77 -29.58
C ILE A 334 0.00 -18.90 -31.09
N ASP A 335 -0.67 -19.92 -31.60
CA ASP A 335 -1.08 -20.01 -33.00
C ASP A 335 -2.42 -19.30 -33.16
N LYS A 336 -2.44 -18.09 -33.75
CA LYS A 336 -3.69 -17.34 -33.94
C LYS A 336 -4.60 -17.96 -34.99
N LYS A 337 -4.08 -18.84 -35.86
CA LYS A 337 -4.86 -19.51 -36.89
C LYS A 337 -5.69 -20.65 -36.29
N ASN A 338 -5.08 -21.46 -35.42
CA ASN A 338 -5.69 -22.67 -34.87
C ASN A 338 -6.13 -22.54 -33.41
N GLY A 339 -5.65 -21.52 -32.69
CA GLY A 339 -5.89 -21.32 -31.26
C GLY A 339 -5.00 -22.14 -30.33
N ASP A 340 -3.97 -22.80 -30.86
CA ASP A 340 -3.06 -23.64 -30.06
C ASP A 340 -2.13 -22.79 -29.18
N GLU A 341 -1.96 -23.19 -27.92
CA GLU A 341 -1.08 -22.53 -26.96
C GLU A 341 0.09 -23.42 -26.53
N TYR A 342 1.30 -22.86 -26.53
CA TYR A 342 2.53 -23.55 -26.15
C TYR A 342 3.20 -22.82 -24.99
N ILE A 343 3.18 -23.43 -23.80
CA ILE A 343 3.79 -22.85 -22.59
C ILE A 343 5.23 -23.35 -22.46
N LEU A 344 6.17 -22.41 -22.38
CA LEU A 344 7.61 -22.70 -22.33
C LEU A 344 8.23 -22.13 -21.06
N LYS A 345 8.85 -23.00 -20.26
CA LYS A 345 9.84 -22.61 -19.26
C LYS A 345 11.21 -22.56 -19.91
N ILE A 346 11.84 -21.37 -19.95
CA ILE A 346 13.13 -21.13 -20.59
C ILE A 346 14.11 -20.58 -19.55
N PRO A 347 15.18 -21.33 -19.20
CA PRO A 347 16.20 -20.87 -18.25
C PRO A 347 16.87 -19.55 -18.65
N ALA A 348 17.55 -18.91 -17.70
CA ALA A 348 18.31 -17.69 -17.94
C ALA A 348 19.34 -17.87 -19.07
N PHE A 349 19.49 -16.84 -19.92
CA PHE A 349 20.46 -16.79 -21.01
C PHE A 349 20.47 -18.01 -21.95
N SER A 350 19.30 -18.61 -22.20
CA SER A 350 19.18 -19.86 -22.94
C SER A 350 18.17 -19.78 -24.08
N ARG A 351 18.13 -20.83 -24.90
CA ARG A 351 17.20 -20.98 -26.03
C ARG A 351 16.38 -22.25 -25.86
N LYS A 352 15.14 -22.21 -26.34
CA LYS A 352 14.30 -23.41 -26.45
C LYS A 352 13.65 -23.43 -27.83
N THR A 353 13.74 -24.58 -28.49
CA THR A 353 13.08 -24.81 -29.78
C THR A 353 11.79 -25.59 -29.55
N VAL A 354 10.73 -25.19 -30.26
CA VAL A 354 9.41 -25.81 -30.20
C VAL A 354 8.99 -26.18 -31.61
N THR A 355 8.43 -27.38 -31.75
CA THR A 355 7.82 -27.81 -33.00
C THR A 355 6.35 -27.39 -33.03
N VAL A 356 5.95 -26.74 -34.11
CA VAL A 356 4.59 -26.24 -34.35
C VAL A 356 4.04 -26.77 -35.69
N PRO A 357 2.72 -26.80 -35.89
CA PRO A 357 2.12 -27.17 -37.16
C PRO A 357 2.63 -26.33 -38.34
N ALA A 358 2.80 -26.97 -39.50
CA ALA A 358 3.18 -26.25 -40.71
C ALA A 358 2.12 -25.22 -41.09
N GLY A 359 2.54 -23.98 -41.37
CA GLY A 359 1.62 -22.89 -41.72
C GLY A 359 0.83 -22.31 -40.54
N ALA A 360 1.30 -22.51 -39.30
CA ALA A 360 0.81 -21.84 -38.10
C ALA A 360 1.14 -20.33 -38.12
N ASP A 361 0.22 -19.51 -37.60
CA ASP A 361 0.38 -18.05 -37.47
C ASP A 361 0.78 -17.70 -36.04
N MET A 362 2.07 -17.79 -35.78
CA MET A 362 2.61 -17.88 -34.42
C MET A 362 3.01 -16.51 -33.87
N TYR A 363 2.59 -16.25 -32.63
CA TYR A 363 2.89 -15.04 -31.87
C TYR A 363 3.53 -15.39 -30.53
N LEU A 364 4.48 -14.55 -30.09
CA LEU A 364 5.02 -14.59 -28.75
C LEU A 364 4.17 -13.71 -27.83
N LYS A 365 3.56 -14.32 -26.80
CA LYS A 365 2.78 -13.61 -25.78
C LYS A 365 3.59 -13.49 -24.49
N LEU A 366 3.84 -12.25 -24.09
CA LEU A 366 4.51 -11.85 -22.86
C LEU A 366 3.51 -11.07 -21.99
N GLY A 367 2.73 -11.80 -21.18
CA GLY A 367 1.63 -11.20 -20.43
C GLY A 367 0.53 -10.69 -21.37
N THR A 368 0.29 -9.37 -21.38
CA THR A 368 -0.68 -8.73 -22.28
C THR A 368 -0.08 -8.25 -23.60
N ILE A 369 1.24 -8.38 -23.76
CA ILE A 369 1.96 -7.93 -24.95
C ILE A 369 2.14 -9.09 -25.91
N GLU A 370 1.75 -8.89 -27.16
CA GLU A 370 1.96 -9.87 -28.24
C GLU A 370 2.98 -9.33 -29.23
N GLN A 371 3.92 -10.19 -29.62
CA GLN A 371 4.95 -9.89 -30.60
C GLN A 371 4.83 -10.88 -31.76
N ALA A 372 4.86 -10.37 -32.99
CA ALA A 372 5.00 -11.21 -34.16
C ALA A 372 6.36 -11.92 -34.12
N ILE A 373 6.40 -13.18 -34.57
CA ILE A 373 7.64 -13.94 -34.66
C ILE A 373 8.39 -13.50 -35.92
N ASN A 374 9.66 -13.13 -35.73
CA ASN A 374 10.56 -12.72 -36.82
C ASN A 374 11.10 -13.90 -37.62
#